data_AF-A0A183LZJ5-F1
#
_entry.id   AF-A0A183LZJ5-F1
#
_cell.length_a   1.000
_cell.length_b   1.000
_cell.length_c   1.000
_cell.angle_alpha   90.00
_cell.angle_beta   90.00
_cell.angle_gamma   90.00
#
_symmetry.space_group_name_H-M   'P 1'
#
loop_
_entity.id
_entity.type
_entity.pdbx_description
1 polymer ?
#
loop_
_entity_poly.entity_id
_entity_poly.type
_entity_poly.pdbx_seq_one_letter_code
_entity_poly.pdbx_strand_id
1 'polypeptide(L)'
;MNIIQCYAPTNDRNDDIKDQFYEGLQSVIEKCPKKDLTIPMRDLNAKVGIDNTGYEDIMGRHGLGERNENGERFANLCAFNKLLIRGTIFPHKRIHKTTWISPDHTTENQIDHICINKKFRRTMEDVKIRIGADVASDHHLVVANLKLKLKRTGQVDKQQYKGSIQPSLEILTDSMNSR
;
A
#
# COMPACT_ATOMS: atom_id res chain seq x y z
N MET A 1 5.55 14.98 2.29
CA MET A 1 5.13 13.58 2.49
C MET A 1 3.76 13.43 1.87
N ASN A 2 3.59 12.45 1.00
CA ASN A 2 2.37 12.20 0.24
C ASN A 2 1.80 10.85 0.64
N ILE A 3 0.51 10.79 0.94
CA ILE A 3 -0.22 9.54 1.18
C ILE A 3 -1.27 9.42 0.09
N ILE A 4 -1.22 8.35 -0.69
CA ILE A 4 -2.17 8.08 -1.76
C ILE A 4 -3.00 6.89 -1.30
N GLN A 5 -4.29 7.11 -1.10
CA GLN A 5 -5.22 6.05 -0.75
C GLN A 5 -5.90 5.52 -2.00
N CYS A 6 -5.79 4.21 -2.18
CA CYS A 6 -6.32 3.50 -3.33
C CYS A 6 -7.52 2.66 -2.95
N TYR A 7 -8.50 2.60 -3.85
CA TYR A 7 -9.52 1.57 -3.90
C TYR A 7 -9.63 1.11 -5.35
N ALA A 8 -8.85 0.09 -5.71
CA ALA A 8 -8.79 -0.40 -7.08
C ALA A 8 -10.03 -1.23 -7.44
N PRO A 9 -10.41 -1.29 -8.73
CA PRO A 9 -11.42 -2.22 -9.20
C PRO A 9 -11.05 -3.67 -8.85
N THR A 10 -12.07 -4.51 -8.62
CA THR A 10 -11.89 -5.94 -8.39
C THR A 10 -11.28 -6.62 -9.62
N ASN A 11 -10.63 -7.77 -9.42
CA ASN A 11 -9.91 -8.46 -10.49
C ASN A 11 -10.82 -8.88 -11.66
N ASP A 12 -12.11 -9.11 -11.38
CA ASP A 12 -13.12 -9.54 -12.36
C ASP A 12 -13.71 -8.38 -13.18
N ARG A 13 -13.31 -7.13 -12.90
CA ARG A 13 -13.69 -5.97 -13.73
C ARG A 13 -12.98 -6.02 -15.07
N ASN A 14 -13.60 -5.40 -16.08
CA ASN A 14 -13.02 -5.25 -17.41
C ASN A 14 -11.62 -4.61 -17.36
N ASP A 15 -10.75 -5.06 -18.27
CA ASP A 15 -9.39 -4.56 -18.36
C ASP A 15 -9.32 -3.04 -18.55
N ASP A 16 -10.18 -2.46 -19.40
CA ASP A 16 -10.24 -1.00 -19.59
C ASP A 16 -10.42 -0.22 -18.29
N ILE A 17 -11.24 -0.73 -17.35
CA ILE A 17 -11.48 -0.09 -16.05
C ILE A 17 -10.25 -0.23 -15.16
N LYS A 18 -9.64 -1.42 -15.15
CA LYS A 18 -8.38 -1.67 -14.42
C LYS A 18 -7.27 -0.76 -14.95
N ASP A 19 -7.12 -0.68 -16.26
CA ASP A 19 -6.12 0.15 -16.95
C ASP A 19 -6.29 1.63 -16.62
N GLN A 20 -7.50 2.18 -16.75
CA GLN A 20 -7.79 3.56 -16.38
C GLN A 20 -7.44 3.87 -14.92
N PHE A 21 -7.72 2.95 -14.00
CA PHE A 21 -7.34 3.11 -12.60
C PHE A 21 -5.81 3.17 -12.41
N TYR A 22 -5.06 2.23 -13.01
CA TYR A 22 -3.61 2.18 -12.86
C TYR A 22 -2.90 3.35 -13.57
N GLU A 23 -3.42 3.83 -14.71
CA GLU A 23 -2.98 5.06 -15.37
C GLU A 23 -3.24 6.31 -14.53
N GLY A 24 -4.41 6.38 -13.89
CA GLY A 24 -4.74 7.43 -12.92
C GLY A 24 -3.79 7.43 -11.72
N LEU A 25 -3.52 6.25 -11.16
CA LEU A 25 -2.56 6.08 -10.07
C LEU A 25 -1.13 6.46 -10.49
N GLN A 26 -0.70 6.08 -11.70
CA GLN A 26 0.57 6.48 -12.28
C GLN A 26 0.68 8.01 -12.33
N SER A 27 -0.35 8.68 -12.85
CA SER A 27 -0.40 10.13 -12.99
C SER A 27 -0.29 10.85 -11.64
N VAL A 28 -0.91 10.31 -10.58
CA VAL A 28 -0.82 10.84 -9.21
C VAL A 28 0.59 10.67 -8.64
N ILE A 29 1.20 9.50 -8.83
CA ILE A 29 2.57 9.24 -8.37
C ILE A 29 3.57 10.16 -9.06
N GLU A 30 3.40 10.44 -10.35
CA GLU A 30 4.28 11.35 -11.11
C GLU A 30 4.22 12.80 -10.64
N LYS A 31 3.06 13.26 -10.17
CA LYS A 31 2.90 14.59 -9.58
C LYS A 31 3.60 14.73 -8.23
N CYS A 32 3.83 13.61 -7.53
CA CYS A 32 4.53 13.63 -6.25
C CYS A 32 6.02 13.95 -6.43
N PRO A 33 6.59 14.93 -5.69
CA PRO A 33 8.02 15.21 -5.77
C PRO A 33 8.88 13.99 -5.44
N LYS A 34 9.77 13.57 -6.35
CA LYS A 34 10.66 12.39 -6.14
C LYS A 34 11.53 12.47 -4.90
N LYS A 35 11.76 13.69 -4.37
CA LYS A 35 12.54 13.92 -3.16
C LYS A 35 11.77 13.64 -1.87
N ASP A 36 10.44 13.63 -1.93
CA ASP A 36 9.54 13.46 -0.81
C ASP A 36 9.23 11.98 -0.53
N LEU A 37 8.81 11.70 0.70
CA LEU A 37 8.25 10.40 1.07
C LEU A 37 6.86 10.25 0.43
N THR A 38 6.65 9.18 -0.34
CA THR A 38 5.37 8.85 -0.96
C THR A 38 4.94 7.45 -0.52
N ILE A 39 3.69 7.33 -0.07
CA ILE A 39 3.08 6.10 0.48
C ILE A 39 1.75 5.85 -0.24
N PRO A 40 1.74 5.12 -1.36
CA PRO A 40 0.53 4.51 -1.90
C PRO A 40 0.09 3.37 -0.99
N MET A 41 -1.19 3.33 -0.62
CA MET A 41 -1.69 2.34 0.31
C MET A 41 -3.18 2.05 0.12
N ARG A 42 -3.65 1.04 0.88
CA ARG A 42 -5.04 0.59 1.03
C ARG A 42 -5.37 -0.54 0.05
N ASP A 43 -6.60 -0.64 -0.41
CA ASP A 43 -7.13 -1.80 -1.11
C ASP A 43 -6.86 -1.67 -2.60
N LEU A 44 -6.00 -2.54 -3.10
CA LEU A 44 -5.62 -2.56 -4.51
C LEU A 44 -6.22 -3.76 -5.24
N ASN A 45 -7.00 -4.60 -4.55
CA ASN A 45 -7.55 -5.83 -5.13
C ASN A 45 -6.47 -6.69 -5.84
N ALA A 46 -5.22 -6.58 -5.39
CA ALA A 46 -4.03 -7.08 -6.05
C ALA A 46 -3.36 -8.15 -5.21
N LYS A 47 -3.34 -9.40 -5.70
CA LYS A 47 -2.55 -10.48 -5.11
C LYS A 47 -1.21 -10.48 -5.80
N VAL A 48 -0.15 -10.08 -5.11
CA VAL A 48 1.19 -10.02 -5.71
C VAL A 48 1.97 -11.34 -5.58
N GLY A 49 1.55 -12.18 -4.62
CA GLY A 49 2.07 -13.52 -4.41
C GLY A 49 3.42 -13.60 -3.69
N ILE A 50 3.93 -14.83 -3.58
CA ILE A 50 5.23 -15.15 -2.97
C ILE A 50 6.37 -15.06 -3.98
N ASP A 51 6.12 -15.43 -5.23
CA ASP A 51 7.10 -15.35 -6.30
C ASP A 51 7.43 -13.88 -6.59
N ASN A 52 8.70 -13.54 -6.49
CA ASN A 52 9.21 -12.20 -6.74
C ASN A 52 10.19 -12.16 -7.91
N THR A 53 10.24 -13.21 -8.73
CA THR A 53 11.11 -13.29 -9.91
C THR A 53 10.84 -12.10 -10.84
N GLY A 54 11.90 -11.33 -11.15
CA GLY A 54 11.81 -10.09 -11.95
C GLY A 54 11.34 -8.84 -11.17
N TYR A 55 10.96 -9.00 -9.91
CA TYR A 55 10.46 -7.94 -9.01
C TYR A 55 11.24 -7.88 -7.69
N GLU A 56 12.42 -8.48 -7.61
CA GLU A 56 13.22 -8.62 -6.37
C GLU A 56 13.60 -7.26 -5.76
N ASP A 57 13.61 -6.23 -6.60
CA ASP A 57 14.00 -4.88 -6.27
C ASP A 57 12.90 -4.08 -5.52
N ILE A 58 11.65 -4.57 -5.59
CA ILE A 58 10.46 -3.95 -4.99
C ILE A 58 9.67 -4.88 -4.06
N MET A 59 9.82 -6.20 -4.21
CA MET A 59 9.06 -7.23 -3.50
C MET A 59 9.98 -8.19 -2.76
N GLY A 60 9.54 -8.60 -1.57
CA GLY A 60 10.13 -9.72 -0.86
C GLY A 60 9.38 -11.02 -1.15
N ARG A 61 9.85 -12.10 -0.52
CA ARG A 61 9.31 -13.47 -0.67
C ARG A 61 8.32 -13.83 0.44
N HIS A 62 7.76 -12.84 1.12
CA HIS A 62 6.85 -13.04 2.24
C HIS A 62 5.41 -12.61 1.95
N GLY A 63 5.05 -12.39 0.68
CA GLY A 63 3.65 -12.22 0.29
C GLY A 63 2.79 -13.47 0.53
N LEU A 64 1.54 -13.43 0.08
CA LEU A 64 0.59 -14.54 0.21
C LEU A 64 -0.01 -14.92 -1.15
N GLY A 65 -0.13 -16.23 -1.39
CA GLY A 65 -0.81 -16.80 -2.55
C GLY A 65 -0.06 -16.64 -3.87
N GLU A 66 -0.81 -16.79 -4.96
CA GLU A 66 -0.33 -16.63 -6.33
C GLU A 66 -0.73 -15.26 -6.88
N ARG A 67 0.06 -14.80 -7.85
CA ARG A 67 -0.17 -13.49 -8.46
C ARG A 67 -1.39 -13.51 -9.36
N ASN A 68 -2.28 -12.53 -9.22
CA ASN A 68 -3.39 -12.31 -10.15
C ASN A 68 -3.09 -11.16 -11.12
N GLU A 69 -3.98 -10.89 -12.08
CA GLU A 69 -3.82 -9.84 -13.08
C GLU A 69 -3.63 -8.45 -12.45
N ASN A 70 -4.46 -8.11 -11.46
CA ASN A 70 -4.26 -6.87 -10.69
C ASN A 70 -2.90 -6.84 -9.99
N GLY A 71 -2.44 -7.99 -9.48
CA GLY A 71 -1.11 -8.16 -8.90
C GLY A 71 0.01 -7.86 -9.87
N GLU A 72 -0.11 -8.30 -11.12
CA GLU A 72 0.86 -8.03 -12.18
C GLU A 72 0.87 -6.54 -12.56
N ARG A 73 -0.30 -5.92 -12.75
CA ARG A 73 -0.42 -4.47 -13.02
C ARG A 73 0.19 -3.64 -11.90
N PHE A 74 -0.11 -4.00 -10.65
CA PHE A 74 0.41 -3.32 -9.47
C PHE A 74 1.92 -3.51 -9.29
N ALA A 75 2.44 -4.72 -9.51
CA ALA A 75 3.88 -5.00 -9.44
C ALA A 75 4.65 -4.21 -10.52
N ASN A 76 4.13 -4.17 -11.75
CA ASN A 76 4.69 -3.37 -12.84
C ASN A 76 4.74 -1.87 -12.51
N LEU A 77 3.63 -1.31 -12.02
CA LEU A 77 3.58 0.09 -11.56
C LEU A 77 4.60 0.35 -10.44
N CYS A 78 4.71 -0.56 -9.47
CA CYS A 78 5.68 -0.44 -8.38
C CYS A 78 7.13 -0.51 -8.87
N ALA A 79 7.44 -1.42 -9.79
CA ALA A 79 8.75 -1.57 -10.40
C ALA A 79 9.16 -0.30 -11.16
N PHE A 80 8.26 0.23 -12.00
CA PHE A 80 8.48 1.45 -12.77
C PHE A 80 8.79 2.65 -11.87
N ASN A 81 8.02 2.82 -10.78
CA ASN A 81 8.17 3.96 -9.87
C ASN A 81 9.14 3.74 -8.70
N LYS A 82 9.79 2.57 -8.63
CA LYS A 82 10.67 2.17 -7.51
C LYS A 82 9.96 2.26 -6.16
N LEU A 83 8.74 1.74 -6.09
CA LEU A 83 7.95 1.60 -4.88
C LEU A 83 8.10 0.19 -4.31
N LEU A 84 8.47 0.07 -3.04
CA LEU A 84 8.55 -1.23 -2.38
C LEU A 84 7.19 -1.60 -1.84
N ILE A 85 6.76 -2.84 -2.09
CA ILE A 85 5.53 -3.41 -1.55
C ILE A 85 5.86 -3.99 -0.18
N ARG A 86 5.63 -3.23 0.88
CA ARG A 86 6.25 -3.51 2.18
C ARG A 86 5.63 -4.71 2.90
N GLY A 87 4.37 -5.03 2.60
CA GLY A 87 3.69 -6.22 3.10
C GLY A 87 4.34 -7.56 2.65
N THR A 88 5.21 -7.56 1.64
CA THR A 88 5.89 -8.78 1.15
C THR A 88 7.34 -8.91 1.65
N ILE A 89 7.86 -7.89 2.34
CA ILE A 89 9.28 -7.80 2.74
C ILE A 89 9.53 -8.44 4.11
N PHE A 90 8.55 -8.40 5.02
CA PHE A 90 8.74 -8.80 6.40
C PHE A 90 8.28 -10.24 6.66
N PRO A 91 9.10 -11.08 7.32
CA PRO A 91 8.74 -12.45 7.63
C PRO A 91 7.71 -12.50 8.77
N HIS A 92 6.43 -12.60 8.40
CA HIS A 92 5.32 -12.74 9.35
C HIS A 92 4.61 -14.09 9.23
N LYS A 93 3.88 -14.49 10.28
CA LYS A 93 2.91 -15.61 10.21
C LYS A 93 1.76 -15.23 9.27
N ARG A 94 1.13 -16.23 8.63
CA ARG A 94 0.00 -16.04 7.69
C ARG A 94 -1.11 -15.12 8.24
N ILE A 95 -1.49 -15.35 9.50
CA ILE A 95 -2.50 -14.56 10.22
C ILE A 95 -2.18 -13.04 10.28
N HIS A 96 -0.90 -12.67 10.16
CA HIS A 96 -0.44 -11.28 10.16
C HIS A 96 -0.18 -10.73 8.75
N LYS A 97 -0.65 -11.43 7.70
CA LYS A 97 -0.54 -11.05 6.29
C LYS A 97 -1.89 -11.05 5.57
N THR A 98 -2.85 -11.85 6.02
CA THR A 98 -4.20 -11.91 5.46
C THR A 98 -4.95 -10.61 5.73
N THR A 99 -5.18 -9.82 4.68
CA THR A 99 -5.86 -8.51 4.77
C THR A 99 -7.36 -8.64 4.57
N TRP A 100 -7.83 -9.69 3.90
CA TRP A 100 -9.24 -9.92 3.61
C TRP A 100 -9.59 -11.40 3.79
N ILE A 101 -10.76 -11.67 4.36
CA ILE A 101 -11.34 -13.00 4.48
C ILE A 101 -12.72 -12.98 3.83
N SER A 102 -13.01 -13.99 3.00
CA SER A 102 -14.33 -14.12 2.39
C SER A 102 -15.44 -14.27 3.43
N PRO A 103 -16.69 -13.86 3.13
CA PRO A 103 -17.81 -13.97 4.07
C PRO A 103 -18.09 -15.40 4.55
N ASP A 104 -17.72 -16.41 3.76
CA ASP A 104 -17.84 -17.83 4.10
C ASP A 104 -16.63 -18.38 4.88
N HIS A 105 -15.64 -17.53 5.17
CA HIS A 105 -14.39 -17.84 5.86
C HIS A 105 -13.51 -18.91 5.20
N THR A 106 -13.71 -19.19 3.92
CA THR A 106 -12.93 -20.22 3.19
C THR A 106 -11.69 -19.66 2.50
N THR A 107 -11.72 -18.38 2.13
CA THR A 107 -10.70 -17.73 1.30
C THR A 107 -10.05 -16.60 2.06
N GLU A 108 -8.72 -16.57 2.02
CA GLU A 108 -7.89 -15.54 2.65
C GLU A 108 -6.98 -14.90 1.62
N ASN A 109 -6.98 -13.57 1.55
CA ASN A 109 -6.19 -12.83 0.56
C ASN A 109 -5.37 -11.72 1.19
N GLN A 110 -4.25 -11.37 0.54
CA GLN A 110 -3.48 -10.15 0.80
C GLN A 110 -3.69 -9.20 -0.37
N ILE A 111 -4.67 -8.29 -0.25
CA ILE A 111 -5.08 -7.35 -1.30
C ILE A 111 -4.95 -5.88 -0.87
N ASP A 112 -4.80 -5.65 0.42
CA ASP A 112 -4.45 -4.35 0.98
C ASP A 112 -2.94 -4.23 1.13
N HIS A 113 -2.36 -3.21 0.52
CA HIS A 113 -0.92 -3.00 0.53
C HIS A 113 -0.55 -1.64 1.10
N ILE A 114 0.66 -1.57 1.64
CA ILE A 114 1.31 -0.30 1.97
C ILE A 114 2.65 -0.28 1.26
N CYS A 115 2.85 0.72 0.42
CA CYS A 115 4.08 0.91 -0.33
C CYS A 115 4.90 2.09 0.18
N ILE A 116 6.17 2.10 -0.18
CA ILE A 116 7.06 3.24 0.10
C ILE A 116 8.08 3.38 -1.02
N ASN A 117 8.38 4.60 -1.44
CA ASN A 117 9.44 4.82 -2.42
C ASN A 117 10.82 4.36 -1.91
N LYS A 118 11.61 3.73 -2.78
CA LYS A 118 12.88 3.04 -2.48
C LYS A 118 13.89 3.89 -1.72
N LYS A 119 13.91 5.19 -2.01
CA LYS A 119 14.74 6.18 -1.30
C LYS A 119 14.49 6.16 0.21
N PHE A 120 13.24 5.98 0.64
CA PHE A 120 12.82 6.00 2.04
C PHE A 120 12.60 4.60 2.62
N ARG A 121 13.10 3.53 1.98
CA ARG A 121 12.91 2.14 2.42
C ARG A 121 13.26 1.83 3.89
N ARG A 122 14.14 2.61 4.52
CA ARG A 122 14.51 2.44 5.94
C ARG A 122 13.54 3.10 6.91
N THR A 123 12.64 3.94 6.42
CA THR A 123 11.66 4.68 7.21
C THR A 123 10.57 3.76 7.73
N MET A 124 10.11 2.81 6.91
CA MET A 124 9.07 1.89 7.33
C MET A 124 9.71 0.68 8.00
N GLU A 125 9.55 0.49 9.29
CA GLU A 125 10.25 -0.58 10.02
C GLU A 125 9.50 -1.90 9.96
N ASP A 126 8.18 -1.87 9.78
CA ASP A 126 7.32 -3.05 9.72
C ASP A 126 6.00 -2.75 9.00
N VAL A 127 5.38 -3.77 8.39
CA VAL A 127 3.98 -3.76 7.92
C VAL A 127 3.36 -5.10 8.30
N LYS A 128 2.23 -5.06 9.01
CA LYS A 128 1.52 -6.26 9.44
C LYS A 128 0.04 -6.02 9.68
N ILE A 129 -0.70 -7.11 9.74
CA ILE A 129 -2.12 -7.11 10.07
C ILE A 129 -2.34 -7.14 11.59
N ARG A 130 -3.24 -6.27 12.07
CA ARG A 130 -3.70 -6.24 13.46
C ARG A 130 -5.02 -6.99 13.60
N ILE A 131 -4.93 -8.26 13.97
CA ILE A 131 -6.07 -9.18 14.13
C ILE A 131 -6.99 -8.78 15.29
N GLY A 132 -6.44 -8.27 16.39
CA GLY A 132 -7.23 -7.89 17.58
C GLY A 132 -7.98 -6.56 17.46
N ALA A 133 -8.03 -5.95 16.27
CA ALA A 133 -8.81 -4.75 16.02
C ALA A 133 -10.17 -5.18 15.44
N ASP A 134 -11.24 -4.95 16.20
CA ASP A 134 -12.61 -5.17 15.71
C ASP A 134 -13.02 -4.01 14.81
N VAL A 135 -13.22 -4.29 13.53
CA VAL A 135 -13.53 -3.31 12.49
C VAL A 135 -14.86 -3.60 11.77
N ALA A 136 -15.65 -4.59 12.22
CA ALA A 136 -16.92 -4.98 11.60
C ALA A 136 -16.88 -5.03 10.05
N SER A 137 -15.77 -5.56 9.51
CA SER A 137 -15.49 -5.69 8.08
C SER A 137 -14.84 -7.04 7.81
N ASP A 138 -15.00 -7.52 6.58
CA ASP A 138 -14.26 -8.62 5.96
C ASP A 138 -12.78 -8.29 5.72
N HIS A 139 -12.38 -7.02 5.80
CA HIS A 139 -10.99 -6.58 5.81
C HIS A 139 -10.44 -6.44 7.23
N HIS A 140 -9.18 -6.81 7.41
CA HIS A 140 -8.41 -6.56 8.61
C HIS A 140 -7.56 -5.30 8.52
N LEU A 141 -7.33 -4.65 9.66
CA LEU A 141 -6.50 -3.45 9.74
C LEU A 141 -5.03 -3.74 9.41
N VAL A 142 -4.53 -3.14 8.32
CA VAL A 142 -3.11 -3.11 7.98
C VAL A 142 -2.42 -1.94 8.68
N VAL A 143 -1.31 -2.21 9.36
CA VAL A 143 -0.54 -1.19 10.09
C VAL A 143 0.91 -1.17 9.63
N ALA A 144 1.41 0.03 9.34
CA ALA A 144 2.81 0.30 9.10
C ALA A 144 3.44 1.04 10.27
N ASN A 145 4.63 0.60 10.71
CA ASN A 145 5.46 1.32 11.67
C ASN A 145 6.43 2.23 10.93
N LEU A 146 6.40 3.54 11.18
CA LEU A 146 7.23 4.54 10.50
C LEU A 146 8.18 5.24 11.48
N LYS A 147 9.47 5.30 11.11
CA LYS A 147 10.51 6.05 11.81
C LYS A 147 10.98 7.21 10.96
N LEU A 148 10.43 8.40 11.23
CA LEU A 148 10.72 9.63 10.51
C LEU A 148 11.80 10.44 11.24
N LYS A 149 12.81 10.90 10.49
CA LYS A 149 13.76 11.93 10.96
C LYS A 149 13.42 13.23 10.26
N LEU A 150 12.74 14.12 10.98
CA LEU A 150 12.34 15.42 10.47
C LEU A 150 13.43 16.46 10.76
N LYS A 151 13.76 17.29 9.77
CA LYS A 151 14.61 18.47 10.02
C LYS A 151 13.75 19.51 10.73
N ARG A 152 14.21 19.99 11.89
CA ARG A 152 13.56 21.09 12.61
C ARG A 152 13.75 22.37 11.80
N THR A 153 12.65 23.01 11.40
CA THR A 153 12.65 24.32 10.75
C THR A 153 12.08 25.35 11.74
N GLY A 154 12.96 26.22 12.24
CA GLY A 154 12.63 27.32 13.16
C GLY A 154 13.13 27.12 14.60
N GLN A 155 13.80 28.14 15.15
CA GLN A 155 13.78 28.40 16.59
C GLN A 155 12.37 28.86 16.92
N VAL A 156 11.66 28.11 17.74
CA VAL A 156 10.38 28.53 18.31
C VAL A 156 10.53 28.39 19.82
N ASP A 157 10.28 29.49 20.53
CA ASP A 157 10.24 29.56 21.98
C ASP A 157 9.37 28.45 22.57
N LYS A 158 9.74 28.03 23.78
CA LYS A 158 9.10 26.93 24.53
C LYS A 158 7.64 27.26 24.85
N GLN A 159 6.74 27.07 23.88
CA GLN A 159 5.35 26.73 24.13
C GLN A 159 5.06 25.41 23.44
N GLN A 160 4.51 24.45 24.20
CA GLN A 160 4.18 23.11 23.74
C GLN A 160 3.27 23.17 22.51
N TYR A 161 3.83 22.92 21.33
CA TYR A 161 3.07 22.68 20.12
C TYR A 161 3.30 21.23 19.65
N LYS A 162 2.23 20.43 19.65
CA LYS A 162 2.14 19.19 18.88
C LYS A 162 1.99 19.60 17.41
N GLY A 163 3.11 19.80 16.71
CA GLY A 163 3.08 20.08 15.26
C GLY A 163 2.55 18.88 14.48
N SER A 164 1.34 18.98 13.94
CA SER A 164 0.78 18.01 13.00
C SER A 164 1.28 18.31 11.59
N ILE A 165 2.02 17.38 10.99
CA ILE A 165 2.18 17.36 9.53
C ILE A 165 0.82 17.00 8.95
N GLN A 166 0.26 17.85 8.09
CA GLN A 166 -0.85 17.45 7.23
C GLN A 166 -0.25 16.79 5.97
N PRO A 167 -0.32 15.46 5.81
CA PRO A 167 0.00 14.84 4.54
C PRO A 167 -0.98 15.33 3.46
N SER A 168 -0.50 15.49 2.23
CA SER A 168 -1.40 15.50 1.09
C SER A 168 -2.05 14.10 1.02
N LEU A 169 -3.38 14.08 1.02
CA LEU A 169 -4.18 12.87 0.86
C LEU A 169 -4.88 12.95 -0.48
N GLU A 170 -4.53 12.03 -1.38
CA GLU A 170 -5.28 11.81 -2.62
C GLU A 170 -6.02 10.49 -2.52
N ILE A 171 -7.31 10.51 -2.81
CA ILE A 171 -8.17 9.32 -2.81
C ILE A 171 -8.44 8.97 -4.27
N LEU A 172 -8.01 7.79 -4.68
CA LEU A 172 -8.31 7.21 -5.98
C LEU A 172 -9.28 6.06 -5.79
N THR A 173 -10.48 6.21 -6.35
CA THR A 173 -11.50 5.17 -6.42
C THR A 173 -11.83 4.93 -7.89
N ASP A 174 -12.18 3.70 -8.23
CA ASP A 174 -12.89 3.45 -9.48
C ASP A 174 -14.18 4.32 -9.52
N SER A 175 -14.48 4.89 -10.67
CA SER A 175 -15.57 5.87 -10.87
C SER A 175 -16.98 5.29 -10.72
N MET A 176 -17.08 3.98 -10.48
CA MET A 176 -18.35 3.28 -10.28
C MET A 176 -18.39 2.58 -8.93
N ASN A 177 -18.77 3.33 -7.90
CA ASN A 177 -19.30 2.74 -6.68
C ASN A 177 -20.60 1.98 -6.99
N SER A 178 -20.51 0.67 -7.15
CA SER A 178 -21.54 -0.22 -6.62
C SER A 178 -20.86 -1.45 -6.03
N ARG A 179 -21.10 -1.67 -4.73
CA ARG A 179 -21.07 -3.01 -4.15
C ARG A 179 -22.03 -3.91 -4.93
#